data_AF-A0A9D1V8W1-F1
#
_entry.id   AF-A0A9D1V8W1-F1
#
_cell.length_a   1.000
_cell.length_b   1.000
_cell.length_c   1.000
_cell.angle_alpha   90.00
_cell.angle_beta   90.00
_cell.angle_gamma   90.00
#
_symmetry.space_group_name_H-M   'P 1'
#
loop_
_entity.id
_entity.type
_entity.pdbx_description
1 polymer ?
#
loop_
_entity_poly.entity_id
_entity_poly.type
_entity_poly.pdbx_seq_one_letter_code
_entity_poly.pdbx_strand_id
1 'polypeptide(L)'
;MTRFFTAALCALLSLALLIAPQYLDKRVLFEGAESYIFYTQSASSQAQMLFADAKDALSVKRSASHLTGESARFASAEQALAQAEKYGAKLLFTQQTGDVTDYYYFSPHLGAGVLLRGQTVNLHISVRGESGCAGSPVIFGGY
;
A
#
# COMPACT_ATOMS: atom_id res chain seq x y z
N MET A 1 -0.86 -44.08 19.92
CA MET A 1 -1.08 -43.52 18.56
C MET A 1 -1.72 -42.12 18.59
N THR A 2 -2.76 -41.88 19.41
CA THR A 2 -3.44 -40.57 19.53
C THR A 2 -2.52 -39.38 19.90
N ARG A 3 -1.52 -39.58 20.76
CA ARG A 3 -0.54 -38.54 21.16
C ARG A 3 0.41 -38.11 20.04
N PHE A 4 0.81 -39.03 19.17
CA PHE A 4 1.64 -38.71 18.00
C PHE A 4 0.84 -37.98 16.92
N PHE A 5 -0.43 -38.36 16.74
CA PHE A 5 -1.34 -37.72 15.79
C PHE A 5 -1.67 -36.27 16.19
N THR A 6 -1.90 -36.03 17.48
CA THR A 6 -2.10 -34.68 18.03
C THR A 6 -0.84 -33.83 17.93
N ALA A 7 0.34 -34.38 18.24
CA ALA A 7 1.60 -33.67 18.08
C ALA A 7 1.88 -33.28 16.61
N ALA A 8 1.64 -34.20 15.66
CA ALA A 8 1.80 -33.93 14.22
C ALA A 8 0.82 -32.85 13.71
N LEU A 9 -0.44 -32.89 14.16
CA LEU A 9 -1.45 -31.89 13.81
C LEU A 9 -1.07 -30.50 14.36
N CYS A 10 -0.61 -30.43 15.61
CA CYS A 10 -0.13 -29.17 16.20
C CYS A 10 1.07 -28.60 15.43
N ALA A 11 2.04 -29.43 15.04
CA ALA A 11 3.19 -28.99 14.26
C ALA A 11 2.79 -28.43 12.88
N LEU A 12 1.85 -29.09 12.19
CA LEU A 12 1.31 -28.60 10.92
C LEU A 12 0.56 -27.28 11.08
N LEU A 13 -0.24 -27.13 12.14
CA LEU A 13 -0.95 -25.87 12.42
C LEU A 13 0.01 -24.72 12.74
N SER A 14 1.03 -24.98 13.56
CA SER A 14 2.07 -24.00 13.88
C SER A 14 2.84 -23.58 12.62
N LEU A 15 3.15 -24.52 11.73
CA LEU A 15 3.80 -24.21 10.46
C LEU A 15 2.90 -23.37 9.54
N ALA A 16 1.61 -23.70 9.45
CA ALA A 16 0.65 -22.92 8.68
C ALA A 16 0.52 -21.48 9.22
N LEU A 17 0.53 -21.30 10.55
CA LEU A 17 0.49 -19.98 11.19
C LEU A 17 1.77 -19.15 10.95
N LEU A 18 2.92 -19.78 10.72
CA LEU A 18 4.17 -19.10 10.38
C LEU A 18 4.24 -18.68 8.89
N ILE A 19 3.64 -19.49 8.01
CA ILE A 19 3.72 -19.30 6.56
C ILE A 19 2.61 -18.38 6.05
N ALA A 20 1.37 -18.52 6.55
CA ALA A 20 0.21 -17.77 6.05
C ALA A 20 0.39 -16.23 6.08
N PRO A 21 0.96 -15.60 7.14
CA PRO A 21 1.18 -14.15 7.17
C PRO A 21 2.08 -13.67 6.02
N GLN A 22 3.09 -14.47 5.63
CA GLN A 22 4.03 -14.14 4.56
C GLN A 22 3.38 -14.13 3.17
N TYR A 23 2.26 -14.84 3.00
CA TYR A 23 1.46 -14.82 1.78
C TYR A 23 0.40 -13.72 1.79
N LEU A 24 -0.14 -13.36 2.97
CA LEU A 24 -1.07 -12.24 3.13
C LEU A 24 -0.40 -10.89 2.83
N ASP A 25 0.87 -10.73 3.18
CA ASP A 25 1.65 -9.51 2.97
C ASP A 25 1.91 -9.18 1.47
N LYS A 26 1.59 -10.11 0.56
CA LYS A 26 1.86 -9.97 -0.88
C LYS A 26 0.67 -9.50 -1.70
N ARG A 27 -0.47 -9.17 -1.10
CA ARG A 27 -1.60 -8.54 -1.83
C ARG A 27 -1.27 -7.09 -2.15
N VAL A 28 -1.85 -6.55 -3.23
CA VAL A 28 -1.83 -5.10 -3.45
C VAL A 28 -2.61 -4.41 -2.33
N LEU A 29 -2.19 -3.21 -1.93
CA LEU A 29 -2.88 -2.43 -0.92
C LEU A 29 -4.18 -1.86 -1.52
N PHE A 30 -4.07 -1.26 -2.69
CA PHE A 30 -5.13 -0.45 -3.27
C PHE A 30 -5.88 -1.20 -4.37
N GLU A 31 -6.79 -2.09 -3.97
CA GLU A 31 -7.66 -2.83 -4.90
C GLU A 31 -8.57 -1.91 -5.72
N GLY A 32 -8.86 -2.30 -6.98
CA GLY A 32 -9.75 -1.56 -7.88
C GLY A 32 -9.08 -0.47 -8.71
N ALA A 33 -7.76 -0.28 -8.58
CA ALA A 33 -7.00 0.65 -9.39
C ALA A 33 -6.72 0.14 -10.82
N GLU A 34 -6.52 1.06 -11.76
CA GLU A 34 -6.21 0.78 -13.17
C GLU A 34 -4.73 0.37 -13.36
N SER A 35 -3.84 1.01 -12.59
CA SER A 35 -2.41 0.78 -12.64
C SER A 35 -1.74 1.06 -11.30
N TYR A 36 -0.55 0.51 -11.13
CA TYR A 36 0.22 0.50 -9.89
C TYR A 36 1.67 0.91 -10.16
N ILE A 37 2.26 1.56 -9.16
CA ILE A 37 3.70 1.82 -9.07
C ILE A 37 4.19 1.20 -7.77
N PHE A 38 5.18 0.32 -7.86
CA PHE A 38 5.86 -0.24 -6.70
C PHE A 38 7.20 0.46 -6.53
N TYR A 39 7.42 1.03 -5.35
CA TYR A 39 8.67 1.72 -5.01
C TYR A 39 9.62 0.71 -4.35
N THR A 40 10.86 0.65 -4.81
CA THR A 40 11.88 -0.27 -4.29
C THR A 40 13.20 0.43 -4.00
N GLN A 41 14.08 -0.27 -3.27
CA GLN A 41 15.45 0.12 -2.89
C GLN A 41 15.57 1.28 -1.89
N SER A 42 14.78 2.34 -2.03
CA SER A 42 14.82 3.51 -1.16
C SER A 42 13.40 3.96 -0.77
N ALA A 43 13.24 4.51 0.43
CA ALA A 43 12.02 5.17 0.89
C ALA A 43 12.11 6.70 0.68
N SER A 44 12.56 7.13 -0.50
CA SER A 44 12.79 8.53 -0.85
C SER A 44 12.53 8.79 -2.34
N SER A 45 12.74 10.02 -2.81
CA SER A 45 12.68 10.37 -4.24
C SER A 45 13.69 9.61 -5.13
N GLN A 46 14.63 8.89 -4.53
CA GLN A 46 15.59 8.02 -5.24
C GLN A 46 15.08 6.56 -5.38
N ALA A 47 13.83 6.29 -5.00
CA ALA A 47 13.23 4.97 -5.16
C ALA A 47 13.22 4.55 -6.63
N GLN A 48 13.51 3.27 -6.88
CA GLN A 48 13.26 2.67 -8.18
C GLN A 48 11.76 2.41 -8.31
N MET A 49 11.19 2.75 -9.47
CA MET A 49 9.76 2.59 -9.76
C MET A 49 9.53 1.42 -10.71
N LEU A 50 8.70 0.48 -10.29
CA LEU A 50 8.20 -0.62 -11.12
C LEU A 50 6.74 -0.37 -11.46
N PHE A 51 6.43 -0.26 -12.75
CA PHE A 51 5.08 0.02 -13.24
C PHE A 51 4.35 -1.29 -13.57
N ALA A 52 3.06 -1.35 -13.25
CA ALA A 52 2.22 -2.50 -13.58
C ALA A 52 0.78 -2.08 -13.87
N ASP A 53 0.17 -2.70 -14.89
CA ASP A 53 -1.28 -2.66 -15.06
C ASP A 53 -1.97 -3.53 -14.00
N ALA A 54 -3.26 -3.32 -13.78
CA ALA A 54 -4.03 -4.08 -12.79
C ALA A 54 -3.90 -5.61 -12.91
N LYS A 55 -3.83 -6.13 -14.14
CA LYS A 55 -3.69 -7.57 -14.41
C LYS A 55 -2.33 -8.15 -13.97
N ASP A 56 -1.28 -7.34 -14.00
CA ASP A 56 0.11 -7.75 -13.72
C ASP A 56 0.59 -7.27 -12.35
N ALA A 57 -0.20 -6.44 -11.65
CA ALA A 57 0.18 -5.81 -10.38
C ALA A 57 0.71 -6.82 -9.35
N LEU A 58 0.03 -7.95 -9.20
CA LEU A 58 0.44 -8.98 -8.24
C LEU A 58 1.74 -9.69 -8.63
N SER A 59 1.97 -9.93 -9.93
CA SER A 59 3.19 -10.59 -10.40
C SER A 59 4.40 -9.67 -10.26
N VAL A 60 4.24 -8.38 -10.61
CA VAL A 60 5.27 -7.35 -10.45
C VAL A 60 5.58 -7.08 -8.98
N LYS A 61 4.56 -6.96 -8.12
CA LYS A 61 4.78 -6.81 -6.67
C LYS A 61 5.58 -7.97 -6.08
N ARG A 62 5.32 -9.20 -6.53
CA ARG A 62 6.00 -10.40 -6.04
C ARG A 62 7.45 -10.51 -6.51
N SER A 63 7.78 -9.96 -7.67
CA SER A 63 9.15 -9.92 -8.19
C SER A 63 9.97 -8.73 -7.66
N ALA A 64 9.30 -7.72 -7.09
CA ALA A 64 9.96 -6.59 -6.47
C ALA A 64 10.80 -7.00 -5.25
N SER A 65 12.11 -6.83 -5.34
CA SER A 65 13.01 -6.92 -4.18
C SER A 65 12.99 -5.60 -3.40
N HIS A 66 12.99 -5.68 -2.07
CA HIS A 66 13.04 -4.51 -1.17
C HIS A 66 11.95 -3.46 -1.46
N LEU A 67 10.68 -3.88 -1.38
CA LEU A 67 9.54 -2.99 -1.51
C LEU A 67 9.53 -1.96 -0.37
N THR A 68 9.50 -0.67 -0.73
CA THR A 68 9.47 0.46 0.20
C THR A 68 8.17 1.25 0.15
N GLY A 69 7.33 0.99 -0.87
CA GLY A 69 6.00 1.56 -0.97
C GLY A 69 5.23 1.09 -2.20
N GLU A 70 3.99 1.53 -2.30
CA GLU A 70 3.08 1.26 -3.40
C GLU A 70 2.22 2.50 -3.64
N SER A 71 1.92 2.81 -4.91
CA SER A 71 0.83 3.71 -5.28
C SER A 71 -0.01 3.11 -6.38
N ALA A 72 -1.26 3.57 -6.48
CA ALA A 72 -2.24 3.03 -7.39
C ALA A 72 -3.15 4.14 -7.92
N ARG A 73 -3.36 4.15 -9.24
CA ARG A 73 -4.15 5.14 -9.95
C ARG A 73 -5.58 4.66 -10.15
N PHE A 74 -6.53 5.54 -9.84
CA PHE A 74 -7.95 5.33 -10.03
C PHE A 74 -8.49 6.32 -11.07
N ALA A 75 -9.38 5.84 -11.93
CA ALA A 75 -10.13 6.70 -12.84
C ALA A 75 -11.03 7.69 -12.09
N SER A 76 -11.47 7.32 -10.89
CA SER A 76 -12.35 8.11 -10.04
C SER A 76 -11.62 8.63 -8.79
N ALA A 77 -11.70 9.93 -8.58
CA ALA A 77 -11.24 10.62 -7.37
C ALA A 77 -11.98 10.10 -6.13
N GLU A 78 -13.27 9.79 -6.26
CA GLU A 78 -14.07 9.19 -5.20
C GLU A 78 -13.51 7.82 -4.79
N GLN A 79 -13.16 6.97 -5.76
CA GLN A 79 -12.55 5.66 -5.47
C GLN A 79 -11.18 5.77 -4.81
N ALA A 80 -10.38 6.77 -5.21
CA ALA A 80 -9.11 7.06 -4.56
C ALA A 80 -9.33 7.52 -3.11
N LEU A 81 -10.25 8.46 -2.88
CA LEU A 81 -10.60 8.98 -1.55
C LEU A 81 -11.21 7.90 -0.64
N ALA A 82 -12.01 6.99 -1.18
CA ALA A 82 -12.59 5.86 -0.45
C ALA A 82 -11.53 4.93 0.15
N GLN A 83 -10.29 4.95 -0.35
CA GLN A 83 -9.19 4.20 0.28
C GLN A 83 -8.89 4.72 1.70
N ALA A 84 -9.06 6.01 1.98
CA ALA A 84 -8.89 6.54 3.33
C ALA A 84 -9.91 5.91 4.30
N GLU A 85 -11.16 5.77 3.87
CA GLU A 85 -12.22 5.13 4.66
C GLU A 85 -11.96 3.63 4.84
N LYS A 86 -11.59 2.92 3.75
CA LYS A 86 -11.21 1.50 3.77
C LYS A 86 -10.14 1.21 4.83
N TYR A 87 -9.18 2.12 4.99
CA TYR A 87 -8.09 1.98 5.95
C TYR A 87 -8.35 2.70 7.27
N GLY A 88 -9.55 3.22 7.55
CA GLY A 88 -9.85 3.95 8.79
C GLY A 88 -8.86 5.10 9.04
N ALA A 89 -8.44 5.78 7.99
CA ALA A 89 -7.35 6.74 8.02
C ALA A 89 -7.82 8.10 8.57
N LYS A 90 -7.01 8.70 9.44
CA LYS A 90 -7.22 10.04 9.98
C LYS A 90 -6.50 11.06 9.10
N LEU A 91 -7.23 12.05 8.58
CA LEU A 91 -6.65 13.17 7.84
C LEU A 91 -5.75 13.99 8.77
N LEU A 92 -4.53 14.25 8.32
CA LEU A 92 -3.52 15.03 9.05
C LEU A 92 -3.42 16.45 8.50
N PHE A 93 -3.31 16.59 7.19
CA PHE A 93 -3.31 17.87 6.50
C PHE A 93 -3.59 17.67 5.00
N THR A 94 -3.93 18.78 4.33
CA THR A 94 -4.07 18.85 2.87
C THR A 94 -3.08 19.85 2.29
N GLN A 95 -2.78 19.70 1.00
CA GLN A 95 -1.96 20.65 0.25
C GLN A 95 -2.56 20.81 -1.15
N GLN A 96 -2.75 22.05 -1.59
CA GLN A 96 -3.16 22.35 -2.96
C GLN A 96 -1.93 22.79 -3.75
N THR A 97 -1.69 22.15 -4.90
CA THR A 97 -0.63 22.52 -5.84
C THR A 97 -1.20 22.57 -7.25
N GLY A 98 -1.45 23.76 -7.78
CA GLY A 98 -2.12 23.92 -9.07
C GLY A 98 -3.53 23.31 -9.03
N ASP A 99 -3.78 22.35 -9.93
CA ASP A 99 -5.05 21.61 -10.05
C ASP A 99 -5.07 20.31 -9.22
N VAL A 100 -4.00 20.03 -8.45
CA VAL A 100 -3.89 18.84 -7.61
C VAL A 100 -4.20 19.17 -6.15
N THR A 101 -5.08 18.39 -5.55
CA THR A 101 -5.29 18.36 -4.10
C THR A 101 -4.66 17.10 -3.51
N ASP A 102 -3.67 17.28 -2.66
CA ASP A 102 -3.02 16.22 -1.89
C ASP A 102 -3.63 16.14 -0.49
N TYR A 103 -3.97 14.92 -0.07
CA TYR A 103 -4.51 14.59 1.23
C TYR A 103 -3.57 13.61 1.93
N TYR A 104 -3.04 14.01 3.08
CA TYR A 104 -2.08 13.22 3.85
C TYR A 104 -2.75 12.68 5.10
N TYR A 105 -2.67 11.37 5.28
CA TYR A 105 -3.36 10.64 6.36
C TYR A 105 -2.39 9.77 7.18
N PHE A 106 -2.86 9.39 8.35
CA PHE A 106 -2.32 8.28 9.12
C PHE A 106 -3.38 7.19 9.31
N SER A 107 -3.01 5.94 9.11
CA SER A 107 -3.83 4.76 9.41
C SER A 107 -3.04 3.76 10.26
N PRO A 108 -3.62 3.22 11.35
CA PRO A 108 -3.00 2.12 12.09
C PRO A 108 -3.02 0.78 11.34
N HIS A 109 -3.72 0.71 10.19
CA HIS A 109 -3.86 -0.51 9.37
C HIS A 109 -2.88 -0.57 8.19
N LEU A 110 -2.03 0.45 8.05
CA LEU A 110 -0.97 0.51 7.05
C LEU A 110 0.41 0.40 7.71
N GLY A 111 1.43 0.12 6.90
CA GLY A 111 2.80 -0.04 7.36
C GLY A 111 3.42 1.24 7.92
N ALA A 112 4.74 1.21 8.11
CA ALA A 112 5.50 2.35 8.61
C ALA A 112 5.28 3.60 7.73
N GLY A 113 5.28 4.77 8.37
CA GLY A 113 5.11 6.05 7.70
C GLY A 113 6.41 6.82 7.50
N VAL A 114 6.31 7.94 6.80
CA VAL A 114 7.36 8.95 6.64
C VAL A 114 7.00 10.19 7.44
N LEU A 115 8.01 10.91 7.95
CA LEU A 115 7.78 12.14 8.70
C LEU A 115 7.62 13.31 7.72
N LEU A 116 6.42 13.90 7.68
CA LEU A 116 6.12 15.09 6.90
C LEU A 116 5.51 16.16 7.81
N ARG A 117 6.11 17.36 7.83
CA ARG A 117 5.65 18.48 8.67
C ARG A 117 5.48 18.11 10.15
N GLY A 118 6.37 17.28 10.67
CA GLY A 118 6.33 16.81 12.07
C GLY A 118 5.26 15.75 12.35
N GLN A 119 4.53 15.27 11.33
CA GLN A 119 3.51 14.23 11.46
C GLN A 119 3.94 12.97 10.71
N THR A 120 3.68 11.79 11.28
CA THR A 120 3.91 10.51 10.60
C THR A 120 2.77 10.26 9.61
N VAL A 121 3.09 10.26 8.33
CA VAL A 121 2.16 9.99 7.22
C VAL A 121 2.44 8.59 6.69
N ASN A 122 1.40 7.76 6.56
CA ASN A 122 1.52 6.45 5.91
C ASN A 122 0.41 6.18 4.88
N LEU A 123 -0.37 7.20 4.53
CA LEU A 123 -1.28 7.19 3.39
C LEU A 123 -1.31 8.57 2.77
N HIS A 124 -1.20 8.63 1.45
CA HIS A 124 -1.26 9.84 0.65
C HIS A 124 -2.23 9.64 -0.50
N ILE A 125 -3.19 10.54 -0.65
CA ILE A 125 -4.15 10.52 -1.76
C ILE A 125 -4.02 11.84 -2.51
N SER A 126 -3.72 11.78 -3.80
CA SER A 126 -3.65 12.94 -4.69
C SER A 126 -4.83 12.89 -5.65
N VAL A 127 -5.53 14.00 -5.82
CA VAL A 127 -6.69 14.12 -6.71
C VAL A 127 -6.45 15.24 -7.73
N ARG A 128 -6.76 14.97 -9.00
CA ARG A 128 -6.73 15.94 -10.10
C ARG A 128 -7.94 15.69 -10.98
N GLY A 129 -8.83 16.67 -11.07
CA GLY A 129 -10.08 16.55 -11.80
C GLY A 129 -10.90 15.35 -11.31
N GLU A 130 -11.26 14.46 -12.23
CA GLU A 130 -12.07 13.28 -11.91
C GLU A 130 -11.27 12.07 -11.46
N SER A 131 -9.93 12.09 -11.53
CA SER A 131 -9.08 10.95 -11.19
C SER A 131 -8.32 11.15 -9.88
N GLY A 132 -7.88 10.05 -9.27
CA GLY A 132 -7.01 10.10 -8.09
C GLY A 132 -5.92 9.04 -8.08
N CYS A 133 -4.98 9.20 -7.17
CA CYS A 133 -3.95 8.23 -6.85
C CYS A 133 -3.89 8.05 -5.33
N ALA A 134 -3.81 6.82 -4.86
CA ALA A 134 -3.57 6.50 -3.46
C ALA A 134 -2.18 5.84 -3.33
N GLY A 135 -1.41 6.22 -2.32
CA GLY A 135 -0.08 5.67 -2.09
C GLY A 135 0.27 5.51 -0.62
N SER A 136 1.11 4.53 -0.32
CA SER A 136 1.64 4.21 1.00
C SER A 136 3.15 3.93 0.92
N PRO A 137 4.00 4.56 1.75
CA PRO A 137 3.62 5.56 2.75
C PRO A 137 3.22 6.91 2.13
N VAL A 138 3.83 7.27 0.98
CA VAL A 138 3.51 8.47 0.19
C VAL A 138 3.70 8.19 -1.30
N ILE A 139 3.11 9.04 -2.14
CA ILE A 139 3.29 8.98 -3.60
C ILE A 139 4.60 9.68 -3.97
N PHE A 140 5.56 8.96 -4.53
CA PHE A 140 6.78 9.52 -5.10
C PHE A 140 6.61 9.76 -6.60
N GLY A 141 7.17 10.86 -7.12
CA GLY A 141 7.18 11.18 -8.55
C GLY A 141 6.10 12.16 -9.03
N GLY A 142 5.25 12.67 -8.13
CA GLY A 142 4.15 13.58 -8.47
C GLY A 142 2.94 12.86 -9.06
N TYR A 143 1.82 13.55 -9.09
CA TYR A 143 0.55 13.11 -9.69
C TYR A 143 0.09 14.12 -10.74
#